data_AF-A0A2P2JRX4-F1
#
_entry.id   AF-A0A2P2JRX4-F1
#
_cell.length_a   1.000
_cell.length_b   1.000
_cell.length_c   1.000
_cell.angle_alpha   90.00
_cell.angle_beta   90.00
_cell.angle_gamma   90.00
#
_symmetry.space_group_name_H-M   'P 1'
#
loop_
_entity.id
_entity.type
_entity.pdbx_description
1 polymer ?
#
loop_
_entity_poly.entity_id
_entity_poly.type
_entity_poly.pdbx_seq_one_letter_code
_entity_poly.pdbx_strand_id
1 'polypeptide(L)'
;MAIISDYEEDKNETKPASAGSSSSAPSFNATFDPSNPIGIVEALMDFVAIESDFLLKDKAEQEIVAVVRAAKEKEKKKKQKKLDAEKREKEAAAAAASSATKKPESEEPKGKKQPMEVEKEAKNGASVPNKGNGLDLEKYSWTQTLQEVNIHVPVPSGTKSRFVVCDIKKNNLKVGLKGQPPIIDGELYKPIKVDDCYWSIGMSTLWISFIRTKN
;
A
#
# COMPACT_ATOMS: atom_id res chain seq x y z
N MET A 1 -76.42 37.46 -23.41
CA MET A 1 -76.12 38.32 -22.25
C MET A 1 -77.19 38.08 -21.18
N ALA A 2 -76.80 37.44 -20.08
CA ALA A 2 -77.32 37.54 -18.71
C ALA A 2 -76.69 36.39 -17.90
N ILE A 3 -76.11 36.71 -16.74
CA ILE A 3 -75.36 35.82 -15.83
C ILE A 3 -76.24 35.56 -14.57
N ILE A 4 -75.78 34.63 -13.73
CA ILE A 4 -76.07 34.33 -12.31
C ILE A 4 -77.32 33.42 -12.10
N SER A 5 -77.35 32.33 -11.32
CA SER A 5 -76.50 31.80 -10.22
C SER A 5 -76.88 30.33 -9.93
N ASP A 6 -75.89 29.49 -9.60
CA ASP A 6 -76.02 28.28 -8.76
C ASP A 6 -74.56 28.00 -8.30
N TYR A 7 -74.07 28.56 -7.19
CA TYR A 7 -74.24 28.16 -5.79
C TYR A 7 -74.00 26.65 -5.54
N GLU A 8 -72.73 26.26 -5.42
CA GLU A 8 -72.36 25.11 -4.58
C GLU A 8 -71.37 25.55 -3.50
N GLU A 9 -71.63 25.03 -2.30
CA GLU A 9 -71.20 25.48 -0.99
C GLU A 9 -69.98 24.67 -0.51
N ASP A 10 -69.00 25.37 0.05
CA ASP A 10 -67.83 24.80 0.73
C ASP A 10 -68.23 23.84 1.87
N LYS A 11 -67.74 22.61 1.83
CA LYS A 11 -67.45 21.82 3.04
C LYS A 11 -66.06 21.19 2.97
N ASN A 12 -65.15 21.92 3.60
CA ASN A 12 -63.86 21.47 4.08
C ASN A 12 -64.04 20.43 5.21
N GLU A 13 -63.78 19.15 4.93
CA GLU A 13 -63.55 18.10 5.94
C GLU A 13 -62.29 17.28 5.59
N THR A 14 -61.16 17.78 6.08
CA THR A 14 -60.10 17.08 6.82
C THR A 14 -60.02 15.53 6.77
N LYS A 15 -59.00 15.02 6.06
CA LYS A 15 -58.15 13.82 6.35
C LYS A 15 -58.69 12.44 5.86
N PRO A 16 -57.85 11.67 5.13
CA PRO A 16 -56.92 10.79 5.82
C PRO A 16 -55.47 11.21 5.57
N ALA A 17 -54.71 11.44 6.64
CA ALA A 17 -53.27 11.37 6.56
C ALA A 17 -52.96 9.89 6.44
N SER A 18 -52.75 9.44 5.22
CA SER A 18 -51.69 8.48 4.98
C SER A 18 -50.38 9.23 5.17
N ALA A 19 -50.02 9.49 6.43
CA ALA A 19 -48.64 9.65 6.82
C ALA A 19 -47.96 8.28 6.67
N GLY A 20 -47.81 7.84 5.42
CA GLY A 20 -46.81 6.87 5.05
C GLY A 20 -45.48 7.60 5.10
N SER A 21 -44.93 7.74 6.31
CA SER A 21 -43.53 8.02 6.54
C SER A 21 -42.73 6.84 6.00
N SER A 22 -42.62 6.70 4.68
CA SER A 22 -41.56 5.90 4.09
C SER A 22 -40.31 6.77 4.11
N SER A 23 -39.60 6.78 5.24
CA SER A 23 -38.22 7.22 5.29
C SER A 23 -37.39 6.25 4.44
N SER A 24 -37.47 6.37 3.11
CA SER A 24 -36.61 5.60 2.21
C SER A 24 -35.21 6.17 2.37
N ALA A 25 -34.34 5.42 3.02
CA ALA A 25 -32.93 5.79 3.11
C ALA A 25 -32.37 6.01 1.69
N PRO A 26 -31.52 7.02 1.48
CA PRO A 26 -30.92 7.26 0.18
C PRO A 26 -30.06 6.04 -0.21
N SER A 27 -30.19 5.60 -1.46
CA SER A 27 -29.51 4.43 -1.98
C SER A 27 -28.29 4.82 -2.83
N PHE A 28 -27.14 4.20 -2.56
CA PHE A 28 -25.93 4.37 -3.35
C PHE A 28 -25.73 3.22 -4.35
N ASN A 29 -25.46 3.53 -5.62
CA ASN A 29 -25.09 2.56 -6.64
C ASN A 29 -23.91 3.09 -7.47
N ALA A 30 -22.85 2.29 -7.58
CA ALA A 30 -21.68 2.62 -8.39
C ALA A 30 -21.01 1.35 -8.93
N THR A 31 -20.36 1.47 -10.08
CA THR A 31 -19.62 0.37 -10.71
C THR A 31 -18.15 0.39 -10.29
N PHE A 32 -17.60 -0.78 -9.96
CA PHE A 32 -16.17 -0.92 -9.71
C PHE A 32 -15.41 -1.25 -11.01
N ASP A 33 -14.56 -0.34 -11.46
CA ASP A 33 -13.61 -0.57 -12.55
C ASP A 33 -12.22 -0.89 -11.99
N PRO A 34 -11.68 -2.11 -12.21
CA PRO A 34 -10.33 -2.48 -11.78
C PRO A 34 -9.21 -1.62 -12.39
N SER A 35 -9.45 -1.02 -13.56
CA SER A 35 -8.48 -0.12 -14.22
C SER A 35 -8.45 1.26 -13.60
N ASN A 36 -9.54 1.67 -12.94
CA ASN A 36 -9.69 2.96 -12.27
C ASN A 36 -10.38 2.82 -10.90
N PRO A 37 -9.68 2.29 -9.88
CA PRO A 37 -10.29 2.02 -8.58
C PRO A 37 -10.63 3.27 -7.78
N ILE A 38 -10.12 4.46 -8.14
CA ILE A 38 -10.46 5.70 -7.42
C ILE A 38 -11.87 6.21 -7.79
N GLY A 39 -12.36 5.89 -8.99
CA GLY A 39 -13.67 6.38 -9.46
C GLY A 39 -14.85 5.96 -8.59
N ILE A 40 -14.82 4.75 -8.00
CA ILE A 40 -15.88 4.33 -7.05
C ILE A 40 -15.81 5.09 -5.72
N VAL A 41 -14.61 5.52 -5.32
CA VAL A 41 -14.40 6.29 -4.08
C VAL A 41 -14.89 7.71 -4.28
N GLU A 42 -14.59 8.32 -5.42
CA GLU A 42 -15.12 9.64 -5.81
C GLU A 42 -16.65 9.63 -5.83
N ALA A 43 -17.27 8.67 -6.51
CA ALA A 43 -18.73 8.53 -6.55
C ALA A 43 -19.34 8.37 -5.14
N LEU A 44 -18.68 7.62 -4.25
CA LEU A 44 -19.13 7.48 -2.87
C LEU A 44 -19.01 8.80 -2.09
N MET A 45 -17.91 9.53 -2.25
CA MET A 45 -17.73 10.82 -1.57
C MET A 45 -18.72 11.86 -2.09
N ASP A 46 -19.00 11.89 -3.39
CA ASP A 46 -20.02 12.76 -3.99
C ASP A 46 -21.41 12.46 -3.43
N PHE A 47 -21.78 11.18 -3.33
CA PHE A 47 -23.04 10.77 -2.70
C PHE A 47 -23.11 11.19 -1.23
N VAL A 48 -22.03 11.00 -0.47
CA VAL A 48 -21.96 11.44 0.93
C VAL A 48 -22.07 12.95 1.05
N ALA A 49 -21.50 13.71 0.11
CA ALA A 49 -21.60 15.18 0.10
C ALA A 49 -23.03 15.67 -0.16
N ILE A 50 -23.79 14.94 -0.98
CA ILE A 50 -25.19 15.28 -1.31
C ILE A 50 -26.14 14.91 -0.17
N GLU A 51 -25.93 13.75 0.44
CA GLU A 51 -26.87 13.18 1.42
C GLU A 51 -26.48 13.47 2.88
N SER A 52 -25.32 14.10 3.12
CA SER A 52 -24.81 14.33 4.48
C SER A 52 -23.85 15.52 4.61
N ASP A 53 -23.92 16.19 5.76
CA ASP A 53 -22.95 17.22 6.17
C ASP A 53 -21.64 16.63 6.74
N PHE A 54 -21.43 15.31 6.64
CA PHE A 54 -20.25 14.65 7.19
C PHE A 54 -18.95 15.32 6.74
N LEU A 55 -18.84 15.67 5.46
CA LEU A 55 -17.62 16.25 4.88
C LEU A 55 -17.35 17.70 5.32
N LEU A 56 -18.33 18.39 5.91
CA LEU A 56 -18.15 19.74 6.45
C LEU A 56 -17.50 19.74 7.84
N LYS A 57 -17.35 18.57 8.48
CA LYS A 57 -16.75 18.45 9.81
C LYS A 57 -15.23 18.56 9.72
N ASP A 58 -14.62 19.32 10.62
CA ASP A 58 -13.15 19.49 10.70
C ASP A 58 -12.37 18.17 10.83
N LYS A 59 -13.02 17.11 11.33
CA LYS A 59 -12.42 15.78 11.52
C LYS A 59 -12.76 14.78 10.41
N ALA A 60 -13.60 15.14 9.44
CA ALA A 60 -14.06 14.22 8.40
C ALA A 60 -12.88 13.59 7.66
N GLU A 61 -11.90 14.40 7.26
CA GLU A 61 -10.69 13.92 6.59
C GLU A 61 -9.88 12.96 7.48
N GLN A 62 -9.74 13.26 8.78
CA GLN A 62 -9.00 12.40 9.71
C GLN A 62 -9.70 11.04 9.89
N GLU A 63 -11.03 11.04 9.95
CA GLU A 63 -11.84 9.83 10.06
C GLU A 63 -11.76 8.97 8.78
N ILE A 64 -11.86 9.59 7.60
CA ILE A 64 -11.69 8.90 6.31
C ILE A 64 -10.28 8.28 6.22
N VAL A 65 -9.25 9.05 6.57
CA VAL A 65 -7.86 8.57 6.58
C VAL A 65 -7.67 7.42 7.56
N ALA A 66 -8.32 7.45 8.72
CA ALA A 66 -8.29 6.35 9.69
C ALA A 66 -8.91 5.06 9.13
N VAL A 67 -10.04 5.17 8.43
CA VAL A 67 -10.69 4.03 7.75
C VAL A 67 -9.77 3.44 6.68
N VAL A 68 -9.15 4.29 5.85
CA VAL A 68 -8.18 3.84 4.82
C VAL A 68 -6.97 3.17 5.46
N ARG A 69 -6.43 3.72 6.55
CA ARG A 69 -5.33 3.12 7.30
C ARG A 69 -5.69 1.74 7.83
N ALA A 70 -6.86 1.59 8.43
CA ALA A 70 -7.35 0.31 8.94
C ALA A 70 -7.54 -0.72 7.80
N ALA A 71 -8.04 -0.31 6.63
CA ALA A 71 -8.15 -1.18 5.45
C ALA A 71 -6.77 -1.64 4.95
N LYS A 72 -5.79 -0.73 4.88
CA LYS A 72 -4.39 -1.06 4.52
C LYS A 72 -3.78 -2.07 5.49
N GLU A 73 -4.01 -1.93 6.79
CA GLU A 73 -3.52 -2.86 7.80
C GLU A 73 -4.18 -4.24 7.71
N LYS A 74 -5.50 -4.30 7.43
CA LYS A 74 -6.22 -5.56 7.20
C LYS A 74 -5.66 -6.30 5.99
N GLU A 75 -5.42 -5.61 4.88
CA GLU A 75 -4.82 -6.22 3.68
C GLU A 75 -3.38 -6.68 3.93
N LYS A 76 -2.56 -5.90 4.65
CA LYS A 76 -1.22 -6.33 5.07
C LYS A 76 -1.26 -7.59 5.94
N LYS A 77 -2.17 -7.65 6.93
CA LYS A 77 -2.33 -8.81 7.81
C LYS A 77 -2.84 -10.04 7.06
N LYS A 78 -3.73 -9.86 6.08
CA LYS A 78 -4.22 -10.93 5.20
C LYS A 78 -3.10 -11.49 4.30
N LYS A 79 -2.27 -10.62 3.70
CA LYS A 79 -1.08 -11.03 2.95
C LYS A 79 -0.07 -11.76 3.84
N GLN A 80 0.21 -11.24 5.03
CA GLN A 80 1.12 -11.88 5.99
C GLN A 80 0.62 -13.27 6.42
N LYS A 81 -0.66 -13.42 6.77
CA LYS A 81 -1.24 -14.72 7.12
C LYS A 81 -1.19 -15.72 5.96
N LYS A 82 -1.41 -15.27 4.72
CA LYS A 82 -1.28 -16.13 3.52
C LYS A 82 0.17 -16.61 3.35
N LEU A 83 1.14 -15.72 3.49
CA LEU A 83 2.57 -16.07 3.40
C LEU A 83 3.00 -17.02 4.52
N ASP A 84 2.55 -16.79 5.75
CA ASP A 84 2.86 -17.66 6.89
C ASP A 84 2.20 -19.05 6.75
N ALA A 85 0.97 -19.12 6.23
CA ALA A 85 0.29 -20.39 5.94
C ALA A 85 0.99 -21.18 4.84
N GLU A 86 1.36 -20.54 3.72
CA GLU A 86 2.05 -21.19 2.61
C GLU A 86 3.46 -21.68 3.01
N LYS A 87 4.16 -20.92 3.87
CA LYS A 87 5.45 -21.35 4.44
C LYS A 87 5.29 -22.57 5.35
N ARG A 88 4.22 -22.62 6.16
CA ARG A 88 3.94 -23.73 7.07
C ARG A 88 3.56 -25.01 6.34
N GLU A 89 2.84 -24.91 5.22
CA GLU A 89 2.52 -26.06 4.35
C GLU A 89 3.76 -26.60 3.63
N LYS A 90 4.65 -25.71 3.15
CA LYS A 90 5.94 -26.12 2.55
C LYS A 90 6.90 -26.73 3.56
N GLU A 91 6.95 -26.22 4.79
CA GLU A 91 7.78 -26.77 5.88
C GLU A 91 7.25 -28.13 6.38
N ALA A 92 5.93 -28.33 6.43
CA ALA A 92 5.33 -29.62 6.77
C ALA A 92 5.58 -30.70 5.70
N ALA A 93 5.57 -30.33 4.41
CA ALA A 93 5.92 -31.23 3.32
C ALA A 93 7.42 -31.61 3.31
N ALA A 94 8.31 -30.68 3.68
CA ALA A 94 9.75 -30.94 3.77
C ALA A 94 10.13 -31.82 4.99
N ALA A 95 9.42 -31.67 6.12
CA ALA A 95 9.67 -32.46 7.32
C ALA A 95 9.30 -33.96 7.17
N ALA A 96 8.37 -34.29 6.27
CA ALA A 96 8.00 -35.69 5.98
C ALA A 96 9.05 -36.45 5.15
N ALA A 97 10.01 -35.76 4.52
CA ALA A 97 11.05 -36.36 3.69
C ALA A 97 12.38 -36.64 4.41
N SER A 98 12.52 -36.22 5.68
CA SER A 98 13.80 -36.24 6.41
C SER A 98 13.72 -37.03 7.72
N SER A 99 13.35 -38.31 7.65
CA SER A 99 13.50 -39.25 8.78
C SER A 99 14.35 -40.47 8.39
N ALA A 100 15.67 -40.27 8.25
CA ALA A 100 16.65 -41.34 8.40
C ALA A 100 18.03 -40.79 8.82
N THR A 101 18.46 -41.22 10.02
CA THR A 101 19.85 -41.34 10.53
C THR A 101 20.41 -40.22 11.44
N LYS A 102 20.84 -40.66 12.64
CA LYS A 102 21.32 -39.91 13.83
C LYS A 102 22.84 -39.63 13.82
N LYS A 103 23.25 -38.43 14.33
CA LYS A 103 24.31 -37.99 15.33
C LYS A 103 25.61 -38.83 15.58
N PRO A 104 26.74 -38.33 16.21
CA PRO A 104 26.98 -37.03 16.93
C PRO A 104 28.41 -36.36 16.92
N GLU A 105 28.46 -35.15 17.55
CA GLU A 105 29.57 -34.43 18.30
C GLU A 105 30.78 -33.84 17.51
N SER A 106 31.43 -32.70 17.86
CA SER A 106 31.63 -31.98 19.15
C SER A 106 31.89 -30.44 19.01
N GLU A 107 31.74 -29.76 20.16
CA GLU A 107 32.49 -28.61 20.73
C GLU A 107 32.52 -27.17 20.14
N GLU A 108 32.07 -26.24 21.00
CA GLU A 108 32.30 -24.78 21.08
C GLU A 108 33.76 -24.46 21.53
N PRO A 109 34.33 -23.22 21.40
CA PRO A 109 33.83 -22.05 22.15
C PRO A 109 34.05 -20.62 21.57
N LYS A 110 33.16 -19.71 22.01
CA LYS A 110 33.27 -18.26 22.36
C LYS A 110 34.36 -17.35 21.75
N GLY A 111 33.92 -16.19 21.26
CA GLY A 111 34.69 -14.93 21.16
C GLY A 111 33.78 -13.69 21.08
N LYS A 112 34.14 -12.61 21.77
CA LYS A 112 33.29 -11.52 22.30
C LYS A 112 33.62 -10.16 21.66
N LYS A 113 32.66 -9.21 21.73
CA LYS A 113 32.78 -7.72 21.70
C LYS A 113 32.94 -7.05 20.32
N GLN A 114 32.47 -5.84 20.03
CA GLN A 114 31.40 -4.89 20.46
C GLN A 114 31.61 -3.62 19.56
N PRO A 115 30.66 -2.67 19.50
CA PRO A 115 30.47 -1.68 18.42
C PRO A 115 31.26 -0.37 18.62
N MET A 116 31.37 0.47 17.57
CA MET A 116 31.65 1.90 17.75
C MET A 116 31.05 2.79 16.64
N GLU A 117 30.62 3.98 17.09
CA GLU A 117 29.82 5.10 16.51
C GLU A 117 30.21 5.54 15.08
N VAL A 118 29.32 5.97 14.16
CA VAL A 118 28.29 7.04 14.10
C VAL A 118 28.81 8.46 14.34
N GLU A 119 29.04 9.20 13.25
CA GLU A 119 28.84 10.65 13.22
C GLU A 119 27.71 11.00 12.24
N LYS A 120 26.89 11.96 12.68
CA LYS A 120 25.53 12.25 12.23
C LYS A 120 25.51 13.38 11.21
N GLU A 121 24.55 13.33 10.29
CA GLU A 121 23.70 14.49 10.03
C GLU A 121 22.23 14.08 10.10
N ALA A 122 21.46 14.96 10.71
CA ALA A 122 20.24 14.64 11.43
C ALA A 122 18.97 14.84 10.60
N LYS A 123 18.08 13.85 10.66
CA LYS A 123 16.69 14.08 11.04
C LYS A 123 16.27 13.02 12.07
N ASN A 124 15.89 13.52 13.23
CA ASN A 124 15.48 12.78 14.42
C ASN A 124 14.31 11.83 14.17
N GLY A 125 14.41 10.67 14.83
CA GLY A 125 13.43 9.59 14.83
C GLY A 125 14.14 8.31 14.41
N ALA A 126 14.53 7.46 15.35
CA ALA A 126 15.11 6.15 15.06
C ALA A 126 14.15 5.40 14.15
N SER A 127 14.47 5.39 12.85
CA SER A 127 13.57 4.89 11.83
C SER A 127 13.55 3.37 11.98
N VAL A 128 12.39 2.85 12.39
CA VAL A 128 12.22 1.43 12.71
C VAL A 128 12.49 0.63 11.43
N PRO A 129 13.48 -0.29 11.43
CA PRO A 129 13.72 -1.13 10.27
C PRO A 129 12.46 -1.93 9.92
N ASN A 130 12.19 -2.07 8.63
CA ASN A 130 11.10 -2.92 8.17
C ASN A 130 11.45 -4.41 8.42
N LYS A 131 10.49 -5.32 8.22
CA LYS A 131 10.70 -6.77 8.41
C LYS A 131 11.85 -7.35 7.58
N GLY A 132 12.23 -6.69 6.49
CA GLY A 132 13.34 -7.08 5.64
C GLY A 132 14.65 -6.40 6.00
N ASN A 133 14.85 -5.95 7.25
CA ASN A 133 16.06 -5.25 7.72
C ASN A 133 16.43 -3.99 6.92
N GLY A 134 15.50 -3.44 6.14
CA GLY A 134 15.70 -2.21 5.39
C GLY A 134 14.81 -1.10 5.92
N LEU A 135 14.41 -0.18 5.03
CA LEU A 135 13.61 0.97 5.41
C LEU A 135 12.50 1.27 4.40
N ASP A 136 11.37 1.73 4.92
CA ASP A 136 10.28 2.27 4.13
C ASP A 136 10.39 3.80 4.11
N LEU A 137 10.69 4.38 2.94
CA LEU A 137 10.70 5.82 2.73
C LEU A 137 9.43 6.24 1.98
N GLU A 138 9.23 7.55 1.83
CA GLU A 138 8.08 8.10 1.11
C GLU A 138 8.09 7.74 -0.39
N LYS A 139 9.26 7.77 -1.02
CA LYS A 139 9.40 7.58 -2.48
C LYS A 139 9.76 6.17 -2.91
N TYR A 140 10.33 5.38 -2.01
CA TYR A 140 10.74 4.00 -2.27
C TYR A 140 10.91 3.27 -0.93
N SER A 141 10.89 1.95 -0.97
CA SER A 141 11.29 1.12 0.15
C SER A 141 12.40 0.17 -0.28
N TRP A 142 13.15 -0.32 0.69
CA TRP A 142 14.15 -1.34 0.43
C TRP A 142 14.20 -2.34 1.55
N THR A 143 14.66 -3.54 1.20
CA THR A 143 14.90 -4.66 2.11
C THR A 143 16.28 -5.24 1.81
N GLN A 144 16.88 -5.90 2.79
CA GLN A 144 18.18 -6.52 2.65
C GLN A 144 18.26 -7.88 3.34
N THR A 145 19.04 -8.75 2.72
CA THR A 145 19.58 -9.96 3.33
C THR A 145 21.10 -9.84 3.40
N LEU A 146 21.77 -10.91 3.84
CA LEU A 146 23.24 -10.97 3.80
C LEU A 146 23.78 -10.94 2.37
N GLN A 147 23.01 -11.43 1.39
CA GLN A 147 23.44 -11.67 0.03
C GLN A 147 22.97 -10.58 -0.93
N GLU A 148 21.78 -10.03 -0.71
CA GLU A 148 21.13 -9.14 -1.66
C GLU A 148 20.42 -7.95 -0.99
N VAL A 149 20.18 -6.91 -1.78
CA VAL A 149 19.36 -5.75 -1.43
C VAL A 149 18.28 -5.60 -2.49
N ASN A 150 17.03 -5.54 -2.08
CA ASN A 150 15.89 -5.35 -2.97
C ASN A 150 15.25 -3.98 -2.73
N ILE A 151 15.06 -3.20 -3.79
CA ILE A 151 14.43 -1.88 -3.78
C ILE A 151 13.10 -1.95 -4.51
N HIS A 152 12.08 -1.31 -3.92
CA HIS A 152 10.74 -1.15 -4.49
C HIS A 152 10.45 0.34 -4.67
N VAL A 153 10.26 0.75 -5.92
CA VAL A 153 9.90 2.13 -6.27
C VAL A 153 8.48 2.14 -6.83
N PRO A 154 7.50 2.74 -6.14
CA PRO A 154 6.17 2.96 -6.69
C PRO A 154 6.25 3.80 -7.96
N VAL A 155 5.59 3.35 -9.03
CA VAL A 155 5.52 4.08 -10.31
C VAL A 155 4.07 4.18 -10.76
N PRO A 156 3.71 5.20 -11.56
CA PRO A 156 2.36 5.33 -12.10
C PRO A 156 1.91 4.07 -12.83
N SER A 157 0.62 3.74 -12.72
CA SER A 157 0.06 2.58 -13.42
C SER A 157 0.26 2.69 -14.93
N GLY A 158 0.62 1.60 -15.58
CA GLY A 158 0.88 1.58 -17.03
C GLY A 158 2.26 2.12 -17.44
N THR A 159 3.16 2.37 -16.49
CA THR A 159 4.56 2.71 -16.79
C THR A 159 5.21 1.55 -17.55
N LYS A 160 5.62 1.81 -18.79
CA LYS A 160 6.35 0.86 -19.63
C LYS A 160 7.85 0.93 -19.35
N SER A 161 8.56 -0.18 -19.53
CA SER A 161 10.02 -0.27 -19.34
C SER A 161 10.81 0.82 -20.07
N ARG A 162 10.41 1.19 -21.29
CA ARG A 162 11.05 2.26 -22.11
C ARG A 162 11.05 3.65 -21.46
N PHE A 163 10.21 3.88 -20.46
CA PHE A 163 10.14 5.14 -19.72
C PHE A 163 10.92 5.10 -18.41
N VAL A 164 11.42 3.94 -18.00
CA VAL A 164 12.24 3.78 -16.80
C VAL A 164 13.68 4.09 -17.16
N VAL A 165 14.32 4.94 -16.35
CA VAL A 165 15.77 5.16 -16.36
C VAL A 165 16.31 4.48 -15.11
N CYS A 166 17.10 3.42 -15.30
CA CYS A 166 17.70 2.65 -14.21
C CYS A 166 19.16 2.37 -14.56
N ASP A 167 20.05 3.21 -14.06
CA ASP A 167 21.50 3.07 -14.25
C ASP A 167 22.10 2.49 -12.97
N ILE A 168 22.54 1.23 -13.06
CA ILE A 168 23.18 0.50 -11.97
C ILE A 168 24.68 0.49 -12.25
N LYS A 169 25.45 1.15 -11.39
CA LYS A 169 26.92 1.16 -11.43
C LYS A 169 27.48 0.50 -10.17
N LYS A 170 28.77 0.13 -10.22
CA LYS A 170 29.46 -0.56 -9.11
C LYS A 170 29.24 0.12 -7.76
N ASN A 171 29.32 1.45 -7.70
CA ASN A 171 29.19 2.24 -6.48
C ASN A 171 28.03 3.25 -6.52
N ASN A 172 27.21 3.28 -7.56
CA ASN A 172 26.21 4.34 -7.72
C ASN A 172 24.92 3.78 -8.34
N LEU A 173 23.79 4.31 -7.90
CA LEU A 173 22.48 3.97 -8.38
C LEU A 173 21.73 5.22 -8.79
N LYS A 174 21.22 5.21 -10.02
CA LYS A 174 20.28 6.22 -10.50
C LYS A 174 19.01 5.55 -11.02
N VAL A 175 17.88 5.99 -10.48
CA VAL A 175 16.55 5.44 -10.79
C VAL A 175 15.57 6.58 -10.95
N GLY A 176 14.79 6.57 -12.04
CA GLY A 176 13.73 7.53 -12.26
C GLY A 176 12.91 7.23 -13.50
N LEU A 177 12.05 8.17 -13.85
CA LEU A 177 11.28 8.13 -15.09
C LEU A 177 11.84 9.15 -16.08
N LYS A 178 11.83 8.80 -17.36
CA LYS A 178 12.34 9.65 -18.43
C LYS A 178 11.57 10.98 -18.45
N GLY A 179 12.29 12.09 -18.38
CA GLY A 179 11.72 13.44 -18.36
C GLY A 179 11.26 13.92 -16.97
N GLN A 180 11.47 13.14 -15.91
CA GLN A 180 11.19 13.51 -14.53
C GLN A 180 12.49 13.58 -13.71
N PRO A 181 12.49 14.29 -12.56
CA PRO A 181 13.60 14.21 -11.61
C PRO A 181 13.85 12.77 -11.16
N PRO A 182 15.12 12.34 -11.01
CA PRO A 182 15.45 11.02 -10.48
C PRO A 182 14.83 10.81 -9.09
N ILE A 183 14.28 9.62 -8.87
CA ILE A 183 13.74 9.20 -7.58
C ILE A 183 14.88 8.83 -6.64
N ILE A 184 15.90 8.16 -7.18
CA ILE A 184 17.14 7.83 -6.49
C ILE A 184 18.29 8.30 -7.39
N ASP A 185 19.24 9.06 -6.85
CA ASP A 185 20.50 9.41 -7.50
C ASP A 185 21.54 9.56 -6.39
N GLY A 186 22.39 8.55 -6.21
CA GLY A 186 23.30 8.52 -5.06
C GLY A 186 24.30 7.39 -5.08
N GLU A 187 25.31 7.53 -4.21
CA GLU A 187 26.34 6.52 -3.98
C GLU A 187 25.81 5.37 -3.12
N LEU A 188 26.15 4.14 -3.50
CA LEU A 188 25.82 2.92 -2.76
C LEU A 188 26.75 2.79 -1.56
N TYR A 189 26.21 2.25 -0.45
CA TYR A 189 26.99 2.01 0.77
C TYR A 189 28.20 1.09 0.57
N LYS A 190 28.10 0.13 -0.37
CA LYS A 190 29.16 -0.81 -0.72
C LYS A 190 29.14 -1.10 -2.23
N PRO A 191 30.28 -1.52 -2.81
CA PRO A 191 30.33 -1.96 -4.18
C PRO A 191 29.42 -3.17 -4.43
N ILE A 192 28.78 -3.21 -5.59
CA ILE A 192 27.93 -4.31 -6.06
C ILE A 192 28.51 -4.95 -7.31
N LYS A 193 28.15 -6.22 -7.56
CA LYS A 193 28.47 -6.89 -8.81
C LYS A 193 27.38 -6.57 -9.83
N VAL A 194 27.63 -5.58 -10.69
CA VAL A 194 26.63 -5.04 -11.63
C VAL A 194 26.03 -6.12 -12.53
N ASP A 195 26.85 -7.08 -12.99
CA ASP A 195 26.41 -8.16 -13.89
C ASP A 195 25.34 -9.08 -13.27
N ASP A 196 25.30 -9.16 -11.94
CA ASP A 196 24.36 -9.98 -11.19
C ASP A 196 23.14 -9.16 -10.71
N CYS A 197 23.13 -7.85 -10.97
CA CYS A 197 22.03 -6.97 -10.60
C CYS A 197 21.02 -6.89 -11.73
N TYR A 198 19.74 -6.83 -11.38
CA TYR A 198 18.68 -6.72 -12.38
C TYR A 198 17.53 -5.88 -11.85
N TRP A 199 16.70 -5.41 -12.76
CA TRP A 199 15.47 -4.71 -12.42
C TRP A 199 14.31 -5.21 -13.29
N SER A 200 13.11 -5.10 -12.76
CA SER A 200 11.87 -5.46 -13.46
C SER A 200 10.77 -4.48 -13.09
N ILE A 201 9.83 -4.26 -13.99
CA ILE A 201 8.69 -3.37 -13.75
C ILE A 201 7.39 -4.18 -13.78
N GLY A 202 6.63 -4.08 -12.70
CA GLY A 202 5.25 -4.59 -12.61
C GLY A 202 4.23 -3.52 -12.99
N MET A 203 2.95 -3.77 -12.68
CA MET A 203 1.84 -2.86 -13.05
C MET A 203 2.02 -1.44 -12.49
N SER A 204 2.51 -1.31 -11.26
CA SER A 204 2.64 -0.03 -10.55
C SER A 204 3.90 0.04 -9.66
N THR A 205 4.88 -0.84 -9.87
CA THR A 205 6.08 -0.91 -9.02
C THR A 205 7.29 -1.38 -9.83
N LEU A 206 8.39 -0.64 -9.71
CA LEU A 206 9.71 -0.99 -10.20
C LEU A 206 10.47 -1.73 -9.09
N TRP A 207 10.98 -2.91 -9.42
CA TRP A 207 11.76 -3.79 -8.54
C TRP A 207 13.20 -3.77 -9.00
N ILE A 208 14.14 -3.55 -8.08
CA ILE A 208 15.57 -3.55 -8.37
C ILE A 208 16.25 -4.46 -7.36
N SER A 209 17.10 -5.37 -7.81
CA SER A 209 17.84 -6.29 -6.97
C SER A 209 19.34 -6.09 -7.15
N PHE A 210 20.06 -5.93 -6.03
CA PHE A 210 21.50 -5.86 -5.98
C PHE A 210 22.09 -7.09 -5.31
N ILE A 211 23.07 -7.69 -5.95
CA ILE A 211 23.88 -8.75 -5.35
C ILE A 211 25.14 -8.13 -4.77
N ARG A 212 25.33 -8.34 -3.47
CA ARG A 212 26.50 -7.85 -2.73
C ARG A 212 27.71 -8.68 -3.11
N THR A 213 28.84 -8.03 -3.35
CA THR A 213 30.11 -8.75 -3.48
C THR A 213 30.46 -9.40 -2.14
N LYS A 214 30.87 -10.68 -2.16
CA LYS A 214 31.54 -11.28 -1.00
C LYS A 214 32.87 -10.55 -0.82
N ASN A 215 33.09 -10.00 0.37
CA ASN A 215 34.40 -9.48 0.77
C ASN A 215 35.37 -10.64 0.98
#